data_AF-A0A256YQL3-F1
#
_entry.id   AF-A0A256YQL3-F1
#
_cell.length_a   1.000
_cell.length_b   1.000
_cell.length_c   1.000
_cell.angle_alpha   90.00
_cell.angle_beta   90.00
_cell.angle_gamma   90.00
#
_symmetry.space_group_name_H-M   'P 1'
#
loop_
_entity.id
_entity.type
_entity.pdbx_description
1 polymer ?
#
loop_
_entity_poly.entity_id
_entity_poly.type
_entity_poly.pdbx_seq_one_letter_code
_entity_poly.pdbx_strand_id
1 'polypeptide(L)'
;MGFWLDNARVEQIRSEYKEMEISSIDARLQTLYYQIFKNSSNFWRRYMLLKLQFWLNCIELKRNCNASYTNVVYFYSGLNETIEEYVQGIVLMDLKESCGRDMMLIPLATDLNITTIEIIKQQYDITTTPTILIDEKIKLEGLQKRKDLERYIKCE
;
A
#
# COMPACT_ATOMS: atom_id res chain seq x y z
N MET A 1 -7.87 5.91 39.94
CA MET A 1 -8.02 4.74 39.03
C MET A 1 -8.97 5.02 37.87
N GLY A 2 -10.17 5.58 38.09
CA GLY A 2 -11.18 5.81 37.03
C GLY A 2 -10.73 6.72 35.87
N PHE A 3 -10.13 7.88 36.15
CA PHE A 3 -9.68 8.82 35.10
C PHE A 3 -8.66 8.20 34.12
N TRP A 4 -7.76 7.33 34.60
CA TRP A 4 -6.77 6.66 33.76
C TRP A 4 -7.39 5.58 32.88
N LEU A 5 -8.36 4.84 33.42
CA LEU A 5 -9.12 3.85 32.66
C LEU A 5 -9.99 4.51 31.59
N ASP A 6 -10.63 5.64 31.92
CA ASP A 6 -11.43 6.41 30.97
C ASP A 6 -10.55 7.03 29.88
N ASN A 7 -9.39 7.59 30.23
CA ASN A 7 -8.49 8.20 29.25
C ASN A 7 -7.88 7.15 28.29
N ALA A 8 -7.52 5.97 28.80
CA ALA A 8 -7.06 4.86 27.97
C ALA A 8 -8.16 4.38 27.00
N ARG A 9 -9.42 4.31 27.48
CA ARG A 9 -10.58 3.97 26.65
C ARG A 9 -10.84 5.00 25.56
N VAL A 10 -10.72 6.29 25.90
CA VAL A 10 -10.91 7.39 24.95
C VAL A 10 -9.83 7.38 23.86
N GLU A 11 -8.57 7.12 24.21
CA GLU A 11 -7.48 7.01 23.22
C GLU A 11 -7.64 5.77 22.32
N GLN A 12 -8.09 4.63 22.87
CA GLN A 12 -8.41 3.45 22.07
C GLN A 12 -9.55 3.75 21.07
N ILE A 13 -10.65 4.34 21.54
CA ILE A 13 -11.77 4.74 20.70
C ILE A 13 -11.28 5.71 19.61
N ARG A 14 -10.47 6.71 19.95
CA ARG A 14 -9.92 7.67 18.98
C ARG A 14 -9.05 7.00 17.91
N SER A 15 -8.28 5.98 18.29
CA SER A 15 -7.52 5.15 17.35
C SER A 15 -8.45 4.37 16.41
N GLU A 16 -9.47 3.70 16.95
CA GLU A 16 -10.47 2.96 16.17
C GLU A 16 -11.27 3.87 15.22
N TYR A 17 -11.62 5.08 15.66
CA TYR A 17 -12.26 6.09 14.81
C TYR A 17 -11.37 6.54 13.66
N LYS A 18 -10.06 6.73 13.88
CA LYS A 18 -9.12 7.07 12.81
C LYS A 18 -9.01 5.94 11.78
N GLU A 19 -8.93 4.69 12.24
CA GLU A 19 -8.88 3.52 11.35
C GLU A 19 -10.19 3.37 10.55
N MET A 20 -11.34 3.54 11.20
CA MET A 20 -12.63 3.54 10.53
C MET A 20 -12.76 4.69 9.54
N GLU A 21 -12.25 5.87 9.86
CA GLU A 21 -12.28 7.03 8.97
C GLU A 21 -11.40 6.78 7.74
N ILE A 22 -10.17 6.29 7.91
CA ILE A 22 -9.26 5.91 6.82
C ILE A 22 -9.89 4.81 5.95
N SER A 23 -10.43 3.77 6.57
CA SER A 23 -11.12 2.67 5.88
C SER A 23 -12.37 3.15 5.13
N SER A 24 -13.15 4.04 5.73
CA SER A 24 -14.34 4.61 5.09
C SER A 24 -13.96 5.52 3.91
N ILE A 25 -12.86 6.26 4.01
CA ILE A 25 -12.34 7.10 2.94
C ILE A 25 -11.84 6.22 1.80
N ASP A 26 -11.10 5.15 2.09
CA ASP A 26 -10.63 4.20 1.08
C ASP A 26 -11.79 3.48 0.40
N ALA A 27 -12.77 2.97 1.15
CA ALA A 27 -13.98 2.36 0.62
C ALA A 27 -14.81 3.33 -0.23
N ARG A 28 -14.92 4.60 0.18
CA ARG A 28 -15.57 5.66 -0.62
C ARG A 28 -14.79 5.95 -1.90
N LEU A 29 -13.46 5.98 -1.85
CA LEU A 29 -12.61 6.16 -3.02
C LEU A 29 -12.75 4.99 -4.01
N GLN A 30 -12.77 3.75 -3.51
CA GLN A 30 -12.98 2.55 -4.31
C GLN A 30 -14.40 2.47 -4.91
N THR A 31 -15.42 2.85 -4.12
CA THR A 31 -16.82 2.90 -4.59
C THR A 31 -17.00 3.97 -5.66
N LEU A 32 -16.42 5.16 -5.44
CA LEU A 32 -16.43 6.26 -6.40
C LEU A 32 -15.69 5.88 -7.69
N TYR A 33 -14.57 5.17 -7.56
CA TYR A 33 -13.79 4.60 -8.65
C TYR A 33 -14.62 3.64 -9.53
N TYR A 34 -15.37 2.71 -8.92
CA TYR A 34 -16.18 1.73 -9.66
C TYR A 34 -17.42 2.35 -10.33
N GLN A 35 -18.10 3.27 -9.66
CA GLN A 35 -19.39 3.78 -10.12
C GLN A 35 -19.29 4.87 -11.19
N ILE A 36 -18.22 5.68 -11.21
CA ILE A 36 -18.16 6.88 -12.05
C ILE A 36 -17.12 6.80 -13.19
N PHE A 37 -16.02 6.06 -13.04
CA PHE A 37 -14.78 6.40 -13.75
C PHE A 37 -14.18 5.34 -14.69
N LYS A 38 -15.00 4.39 -15.19
CA LYS A 38 -14.58 3.32 -16.12
C LYS A 38 -13.91 3.81 -17.44
N ASN A 39 -13.88 5.10 -17.76
CA ASN A 39 -13.48 5.59 -19.09
C ASN A 39 -12.59 6.86 -19.16
N SER A 40 -11.87 7.26 -18.09
CA SER A 40 -10.99 8.46 -18.14
C SER A 40 -9.53 8.17 -17.77
N SER A 41 -8.62 8.26 -18.76
CA SER A 41 -7.17 8.08 -18.60
C SER A 41 -6.53 9.07 -17.62
N ASN A 42 -7.06 10.29 -17.52
CA ASN A 42 -6.58 11.31 -16.59
C ASN A 42 -6.82 10.96 -15.12
N PHE A 43 -7.84 10.16 -14.82
CA PHE A 43 -8.14 9.75 -13.44
C PHE A 43 -7.08 8.78 -12.93
N TRP A 44 -6.80 7.73 -13.68
CA TRP A 44 -5.78 6.73 -13.34
C TRP A 44 -4.43 7.38 -13.05
N ARG A 45 -4.06 8.37 -13.86
CA ARG A 45 -2.87 9.18 -13.61
C ARG A 45 -2.91 9.88 -12.25
N ARG A 46 -4.00 10.57 -11.91
CA ARG A 46 -4.13 11.26 -10.61
C ARG A 46 -4.12 10.29 -9.43
N TYR A 47 -4.82 9.17 -9.54
CA TYR A 47 -4.88 8.15 -8.51
C TYR A 47 -3.51 7.51 -8.26
N MET A 48 -2.79 7.18 -9.33
CA MET A 48 -1.42 6.68 -9.26
C MET A 48 -0.44 7.69 -8.65
N LEU A 49 -0.57 8.97 -9.00
CA LEU A 49 0.23 10.03 -8.40
C LEU A 49 -0.08 10.21 -6.92
N LEU A 50 -1.34 10.05 -6.50
CA LEU A 50 -1.72 10.09 -5.09
C LEU A 50 -1.12 8.92 -4.30
N LYS A 51 -1.18 7.70 -4.84
CA LYS A 51 -0.52 6.54 -4.22
C LYS A 51 0.99 6.72 -4.09
N LEU A 52 1.61 7.28 -5.13
CA LEU A 52 3.02 7.61 -5.10
C LEU A 52 3.31 8.67 -4.03
N GLN A 53 2.53 9.74 -3.97
CA GLN A 53 2.68 10.76 -2.93
C GLN A 53 2.53 10.16 -1.53
N PHE A 54 1.56 9.26 -1.34
CA PHE A 54 1.37 8.53 -0.10
C PHE A 54 2.63 7.73 0.27
N TRP A 55 3.19 6.97 -0.68
CA TRP A 55 4.43 6.22 -0.46
C TRP A 55 5.61 7.11 -0.07
N LEU A 56 5.81 8.23 -0.79
CA LEU A 56 6.87 9.20 -0.46
C LEU A 56 6.69 9.79 0.95
N ASN A 57 5.45 10.06 1.36
CA ASN A 57 5.16 10.50 2.72
C ASN A 57 5.48 9.42 3.76
N CYS A 58 5.20 8.15 3.46
CA CYS A 58 5.57 7.03 4.33
C CYS A 58 7.09 6.97 4.54
N ILE A 59 7.88 7.13 3.47
CA ILE A 59 9.36 7.20 3.56
C ILE A 59 9.78 8.35 4.48
N GLU A 60 9.19 9.54 4.28
CA GLU A 60 9.53 10.73 5.06
C GLU A 60 9.19 10.57 6.55
N LEU A 61 8.04 9.97 6.85
CA LEU A 61 7.61 9.67 8.21
C LEU A 61 8.54 8.65 8.89
N LYS A 62 9.00 7.62 8.17
CA LYS A 62 10.01 6.70 8.72
C LYS A 62 11.32 7.43 9.00
N ARG A 63 11.77 8.30 8.10
CA ARG A 63 13.03 9.06 8.25
C ARG A 63 12.99 10.07 9.39
N ASN A 64 11.90 10.83 9.52
CA ASN A 64 11.85 11.99 10.41
C ASN A 64 11.12 11.71 11.72
N CYS A 65 10.19 10.76 11.73
CA CYS A 65 9.36 10.45 12.90
C CYS A 65 9.63 9.06 13.48
N ASN A 66 10.59 8.31 12.90
CA ASN A 66 10.93 6.95 13.32
C ASN A 66 9.71 6.01 13.38
N ALA A 67 8.81 6.14 12.40
CA ALA A 67 7.62 5.29 12.31
C ALA A 67 8.00 3.81 12.12
N SER A 68 7.28 2.91 12.80
CA SER A 68 7.62 1.49 12.93
C SER A 68 6.99 0.55 11.90
N TYR A 69 6.13 1.05 11.02
CA TYR A 69 5.46 0.23 10.00
C TYR A 69 6.41 -0.16 8.85
N THR A 70 6.12 -1.26 8.17
CA THR A 70 6.83 -1.73 6.97
C THR A 70 6.16 -1.19 5.71
N ASN A 71 6.92 -0.54 4.83
CA ASN A 71 6.43 -0.12 3.52
C ASN A 71 6.53 -1.29 2.55
N VAL A 72 5.43 -1.61 1.88
CA VAL A 72 5.36 -2.67 0.88
C VAL A 72 4.74 -2.10 -0.38
N VAL A 73 5.58 -1.88 -1.40
CA VAL A 73 5.16 -1.40 -2.71
C VAL A 73 5.02 -2.58 -3.64
N TYR A 74 3.86 -2.71 -4.26
CA TYR A 74 3.55 -3.83 -5.14
C TYR A 74 3.39 -3.34 -6.59
N PHE A 75 4.33 -3.71 -7.45
CA PHE A 75 4.33 -3.37 -8.86
C PHE A 75 3.62 -4.45 -9.68
N TYR A 76 2.63 -4.05 -10.47
CA TYR A 76 1.78 -4.92 -11.29
C TYR A 76 1.40 -4.28 -12.62
N SER A 77 0.91 -5.08 -13.56
CA SER A 77 0.36 -4.62 -14.84
C SER A 77 -1.09 -4.15 -14.64
N GLY A 78 -1.36 -2.87 -14.84
CA GLY A 78 -2.68 -2.27 -14.66
C GLY A 78 -3.63 -2.50 -15.85
N LEU A 79 -3.12 -2.63 -17.08
CA LEU A 79 -3.94 -2.84 -18.27
C LEU A 79 -4.14 -4.32 -18.60
N ASN A 80 -3.11 -5.14 -18.36
CA ASN A 80 -3.10 -6.56 -18.71
C ASN A 80 -2.63 -7.41 -17.52
N GLU A 81 -3.38 -7.37 -16.41
CA GLU A 81 -3.05 -8.15 -15.21
C GLU A 81 -3.05 -9.66 -15.52
N THR A 82 -1.96 -10.32 -15.11
CA THR A 82 -1.77 -11.77 -15.18
C THR A 82 -2.36 -12.46 -13.96
N ILE A 83 -2.58 -13.78 -14.06
CA ILE A 83 -3.06 -14.59 -12.93
C ILE A 83 -2.08 -14.52 -11.74
N GLU A 84 -0.77 -14.51 -12.01
CA GLU A 84 0.25 -14.40 -10.97
C GLU A 84 0.16 -13.07 -10.22
N GLU A 85 -0.05 -11.97 -10.94
CA GLU A 85 -0.23 -10.64 -10.34
C GLU A 85 -1.52 -10.57 -9.51
N TYR A 86 -2.62 -11.11 -10.02
CA TYR A 86 -3.88 -11.17 -9.29
C TYR A 86 -3.74 -11.96 -7.97
N VAL A 87 -3.13 -13.16 -8.03
CA VAL A 87 -2.90 -14.00 -6.85
C VAL A 87 -1.95 -13.31 -5.88
N GLN A 88 -0.88 -12.66 -6.37
CA GLN A 88 0.04 -11.91 -5.52
C GLN A 88 -0.66 -10.77 -4.78
N GLY A 89 -1.58 -10.06 -5.46
CA GLY A 89 -2.40 -9.02 -4.86
C GLY A 89 -3.26 -9.54 -3.70
N ILE A 90 -3.90 -10.71 -3.86
CA ILE A 90 -4.66 -11.37 -2.79
C ILE A 90 -3.76 -11.72 -1.60
N VAL A 91 -2.60 -12.31 -1.85
CA VAL A 91 -1.64 -12.68 -0.78
C VAL A 91 -1.20 -11.45 0.01
N LEU A 92 -0.93 -10.33 -0.66
CA LEU A 92 -0.53 -9.08 -0.01
C LEU A 92 -1.67 -8.42 0.75
N MET A 93 -2.90 -8.51 0.24
CA MET A 93 -4.08 -8.00 0.92
C MET A 93 -4.34 -8.78 2.21
N ASP A 94 -4.30 -10.10 2.16
CA ASP A 94 -4.44 -11.00 3.31
C ASP A 94 -3.35 -10.71 4.38
N LEU A 95 -2.13 -10.40 3.94
CA LEU A 95 -1.06 -9.98 4.86
C LEU A 95 -1.35 -8.60 5.46
N LYS A 96 -1.77 -7.62 4.64
CA LYS A 96 -2.13 -6.27 5.08
C LYS A 96 -3.29 -6.25 6.08
N GLU A 97 -4.27 -7.13 5.91
CA GLU A 97 -5.38 -7.30 6.84
C GLU A 97 -4.88 -7.82 8.19
N SER A 98 -4.00 -8.82 8.17
CA SER A 98 -3.42 -9.36 9.40
C SER A 98 -2.48 -8.41 10.13
N CYS A 99 -1.72 -7.60 9.39
CA CYS A 99 -0.70 -6.70 9.95
C CYS A 99 -1.24 -5.31 10.28
N GLY A 100 -2.48 -4.99 9.89
CA GLY A 100 -3.12 -3.73 10.24
C GLY A 100 -2.23 -2.53 9.92
N ARG A 101 -1.89 -1.73 10.94
CA ARG A 101 -1.15 -0.47 10.78
C ARG A 101 0.36 -0.66 10.60
N ASP A 102 0.85 -1.86 10.86
CA ASP A 102 2.29 -2.17 10.84
C ASP A 102 2.78 -2.51 9.42
N MET A 103 1.86 -2.55 8.46
CA MET A 103 2.16 -2.70 7.04
C MET A 103 1.42 -1.64 6.22
N MET A 104 2.17 -0.86 5.46
CA MET A 104 1.63 0.04 4.42
C MET A 104 1.70 -0.69 3.08
N LEU A 105 0.56 -1.00 2.48
CA LEU A 105 0.49 -1.64 1.16
C LEU A 105 0.20 -0.60 0.09
N ILE A 106 1.13 -0.39 -0.85
CA ILE A 106 0.98 0.56 -1.96
C ILE A 106 1.07 -0.15 -3.31
N PRO A 107 -0.06 -0.52 -3.93
CA PRO A 107 -0.06 -1.14 -5.26
C PRO A 107 0.10 -0.11 -6.37
N LEU A 108 1.14 -0.24 -7.19
CA LEU A 108 1.48 0.64 -8.30
C LEU A 108 1.45 -0.07 -9.66
N ALA A 109 0.57 0.37 -10.55
CA ALA A 109 0.52 -0.10 -11.93
C ALA A 109 1.70 0.46 -12.76
N THR A 110 2.40 -0.41 -13.50
CA THR A 110 3.64 -0.08 -14.22
C THR A 110 3.47 0.27 -15.70
N ASP A 111 2.27 0.11 -16.25
CA ASP A 111 1.97 0.17 -17.69
C ASP A 111 0.99 1.31 -18.06
N LEU A 112 0.79 2.27 -17.16
CA LEU A 112 -0.12 3.42 -17.35
C LEU A 112 0.54 4.65 -18.00
N ASN A 113 1.78 4.52 -18.49
CA ASN A 113 2.57 5.59 -19.12
C ASN A 113 2.68 6.87 -18.27
N ILE A 114 2.97 6.70 -16.97
CA ILE A 114 3.15 7.80 -16.02
C ILE A 114 4.64 8.01 -15.79
N THR A 115 5.18 9.14 -16.24
CA THR A 115 6.61 9.47 -16.18
C THR A 115 7.24 9.22 -14.81
N THR A 116 6.57 9.60 -13.73
CA THR A 116 7.11 9.42 -12.38
C THR A 116 7.24 7.94 -11.99
N ILE A 117 6.32 7.09 -12.44
CA ILE A 117 6.39 5.64 -12.21
C ILE A 117 7.57 5.05 -12.99
N GLU A 118 7.82 5.51 -14.21
CA GLU A 118 8.99 5.07 -14.99
C GLU A 118 10.32 5.44 -14.31
N ILE A 119 10.42 6.63 -13.71
CA ILE A 119 11.60 7.04 -12.93
C ILE A 119 11.82 6.10 -11.75
N ILE A 120 10.75 5.73 -11.03
CA ILE A 120 10.84 4.82 -9.88
C ILE A 120 11.27 3.43 -10.32
N LYS A 121 10.70 2.92 -11.43
CA LYS A 121 11.09 1.63 -11.99
C LYS A 121 12.58 1.61 -12.32
N GLN A 122 13.10 2.70 -12.89
CA GLN A 122 14.53 2.84 -13.15
C GLN A 122 15.36 2.93 -11.86
N GLN A 123 14.92 3.70 -10.87
CA GLN A 123 15.65 3.89 -9.61
C GLN A 123 15.82 2.58 -8.82
N TYR A 124 14.83 1.69 -8.87
CA TYR A 124 14.82 0.43 -8.12
C TYR A 124 14.97 -0.81 -9.02
N ASP A 125 15.38 -0.64 -10.27
CA ASP A 125 15.56 -1.71 -11.26
C ASP A 125 14.33 -2.65 -11.37
N ILE A 126 13.13 -2.09 -11.47
CA ILE A 126 11.87 -2.85 -11.63
C ILE A 126 11.63 -3.12 -13.12
N THR A 127 12.05 -4.30 -13.57
CA THR A 127 11.95 -4.71 -14.99
C THR A 127 10.80 -5.68 -15.26
N THR A 128 10.31 -6.37 -14.24
CA THR A 128 9.31 -7.44 -14.33
C THR A 128 8.19 -7.20 -13.33
N THR A 129 7.04 -7.80 -13.58
CA THR A 129 5.91 -7.86 -12.65
C THR A 129 5.44 -9.32 -12.52
N PRO A 130 4.86 -9.74 -11.37
CA PRO A 130 4.74 -8.97 -10.14
C PRO A 130 6.10 -8.71 -9.48
N THR A 131 6.29 -7.51 -8.92
CA THR A 131 7.49 -7.21 -8.11
C THR A 131 7.08 -6.52 -6.82
N ILE A 132 7.70 -6.91 -5.71
CA ILE A 132 7.47 -6.35 -4.39
C ILE A 132 8.75 -5.64 -3.94
N LEU A 133 8.62 -4.38 -3.52
CA LEU A 133 9.69 -3.61 -2.91
C LEU A 133 9.33 -3.34 -1.44
N ILE A 134 10.16 -3.85 -0.53
CA ILE A 134 9.97 -3.73 0.92
C ILE A 134 10.99 -2.74 1.46
N ASP A 135 10.50 -1.71 2.16
CA ASP A 135 11.29 -0.66 2.80
C ASP A 135 12.37 -0.05 1.90
N GLU A 136 12.02 0.12 0.62
CA GLU A 136 12.89 0.73 -0.40
C GLU A 136 14.26 0.03 -0.57
N LYS A 137 14.39 -1.21 -0.08
CA LYS A 137 15.67 -1.92 0.03
C LYS A 137 15.61 -3.34 -0.51
N ILE A 138 14.55 -4.07 -0.21
CA ILE A 138 14.44 -5.49 -0.57
C ILE A 138 13.48 -5.61 -1.75
N LYS A 139 14.02 -6.04 -2.90
CA LYS A 139 13.24 -6.31 -4.11
C LYS A 139 13.02 -7.82 -4.25
N LEU A 140 11.77 -8.23 -4.43
CA LEU A 140 11.36 -9.62 -4.68
C LEU A 140 10.57 -9.66 -5.99
N GLU A 141 11.01 -10.46 -6.95
CA GLU A 141 10.36 -10.59 -8.26
C GLU A 141 9.57 -11.91 -8.34
N GLY A 142 8.47 -11.90 -9.08
CA GLY A 142 7.59 -13.05 -9.26
C GLY A 142 6.73 -13.36 -8.04
N LEU A 143 5.96 -14.44 -8.13
CA LEU A 143 5.01 -14.85 -7.10
C LEU A 143 5.73 -15.30 -5.82
N GLN A 144 5.44 -14.60 -4.72
CA GLN A 144 5.95 -14.82 -3.38
C GLN A 144 4.88 -15.46 -2.49
N LYS A 145 5.30 -16.48 -1.71
CA LYS A 145 4.42 -17.07 -0.70
C LYS A 145 4.35 -16.17 0.52
N ARG A 146 3.18 -16.11 1.15
CA ARG A 146 2.95 -15.37 2.40
C ARG A 146 4.04 -15.63 3.45
N LYS A 147 4.35 -16.90 3.72
CA LYS A 147 5.38 -17.30 4.72
C LYS A 147 6.79 -16.75 4.43
N ASP A 148 7.11 -16.53 3.16
CA ASP A 148 8.40 -15.97 2.79
C ASP A 148 8.43 -14.45 2.97
N LEU A 149 7.29 -13.79 2.73
CA LEU A 149 7.10 -12.34 2.98
C LEU A 149 7.13 -11.99 4.47
N GLU A 150 6.58 -12.84 5.32
CA GLU A 150 6.57 -12.69 6.79
C GLU A 150 8.00 -12.65 7.40
N ARG A 151 9.03 -13.08 6.67
CA ARG A 151 10.44 -12.96 7.11
C ARG A 151 10.96 -11.53 7.04
N TYR A 152 10.33 -10.69 6.23
CA TYR A 152 10.74 -9.32 5.95
C TYR A 152 9.77 -8.30 6.55
N ILE A 153 8.50 -8.67 6.71
CA ILE A 153 7.43 -7.78 7.17
C ILE A 153 7.12 -8.08 8.62
N LYS A 154 7.34 -7.10 9.50
CA LYS A 154 7.04 -7.20 10.93
C LYS A 154 5.65 -6.64 11.21
N CYS A 155 4.86 -7.40 11.98
CA CYS A 155 3.48 -7.08 12.33
C CYS A 155 3.36 -7.15 13.86
N GLU A 156 3.89 -6.12 14.54
CA GLU A 156 4.08 -6.05 16.01
C GLU A 156 3.17 -5.00 16.66
#